data_AF-A0A667YF61-F1
#
_entry.id   AF-A0A667YF61-F1
#
_cell.length_a   1.000
_cell.length_b   1.000
_cell.length_c   1.000
_cell.angle_alpha   90.00
_cell.angle_beta   90.00
_cell.angle_gamma   90.00
#
_symmetry.space_group_name_H-M   'P 1'
#
loop_
_entity.id
_entity.type
_entity.pdbx_description
1 polymer ?
#
loop_
_entity_poly.entity_id
_entity_poly.type
_entity_poly.pdbx_seq_one_letter_code
_entity_poly.pdbx_strand_id
1 'polypeptide(L)'
;MIDFACNLFPGSNANGDAVFVLVEQYLSWDEAQSHCRENYVDLASVRNSAENQRINTLAAGSEVWIGLRKPDDRWSDGTPIDFLFWDENEPDSIGDQQCFASNFGNGGKWSDKPCHRVLASVCYSVPNPGNLTAAEQTESSITVQWTEVHSSMTYILRLDGTEVNINASEVSHTISNLTAGTPYTFTVFTVYLNATSSGVKLTAATVPLNPEGLRPAGQDETSITLQWNQVNISDSYVL
;
A
#
# COMPACT_ATOMS: atom_id res chain seq x y z
N MET A 1 25.68 7.46 -18.22
CA MET A 1 26.06 7.44 -16.80
C MET A 1 24.82 6.97 -16.06
N ILE A 2 24.84 5.74 -15.55
CA ILE A 2 23.67 5.07 -14.98
C ILE A 2 23.62 5.50 -13.51
N ASP A 3 22.53 6.13 -13.11
CA ASP A 3 22.31 6.72 -11.79
C ASP A 3 22.14 5.60 -10.75
N PHE A 4 23.18 5.40 -9.94
CA PHE A 4 23.22 4.39 -8.88
C PHE A 4 22.97 5.09 -7.54
N ALA A 5 21.88 4.69 -6.87
CA ALA A 5 21.47 5.08 -5.52
C ALA A 5 20.71 6.41 -5.35
N CYS A 6 19.52 6.51 -5.94
CA CYS A 6 18.42 7.05 -5.14
C CYS A 6 18.04 5.95 -4.15
N ASN A 7 18.52 6.05 -2.91
CA ASN A 7 18.03 5.24 -1.80
C ASN A 7 16.52 5.53 -1.68
N LEU A 8 15.69 4.69 -2.30
CA LEU A 8 14.25 4.77 -2.19
C LEU A 8 13.88 4.61 -0.71
N PHE A 9 13.21 5.63 -0.16
CA PHE A 9 12.81 5.65 1.24
C PHE A 9 11.82 4.51 1.50
N PRO A 10 11.86 3.84 2.67
CA PRO A 10 10.98 2.71 2.95
C PRO A 10 9.48 3.03 2.94
N GLY A 11 9.08 4.31 2.94
CA GLY A 11 7.69 4.75 2.79
C GLY A 11 7.28 5.12 1.36
N SER A 12 8.13 4.89 0.34
CA SER A 12 7.86 5.29 -1.05
C SER A 12 7.35 4.14 -1.92
N ASN A 13 6.33 4.40 -2.74
CA ASN A 13 5.78 3.42 -3.67
C ASN A 13 6.68 3.24 -4.92
N ALA A 14 6.27 2.38 -5.87
CA ALA A 14 7.02 2.09 -7.09
C ALA A 14 7.31 3.32 -7.99
N ASN A 15 6.61 4.44 -7.79
CA ASN A 15 6.85 5.71 -8.50
C ASN A 15 7.77 6.67 -7.71
N GLY A 16 8.28 6.26 -6.55
CA GLY A 16 9.08 7.09 -5.64
C GLY A 16 8.24 8.01 -4.74
N ASP A 17 6.91 7.87 -4.76
CA ASP A 17 5.98 8.69 -4.00
C ASP A 17 5.80 8.17 -2.57
N ALA A 18 6.02 9.03 -1.58
CA ALA A 18 5.70 8.77 -0.19
C ALA A 18 4.22 8.43 0.03
N VAL A 19 3.96 7.40 0.84
CA VAL A 19 2.62 7.05 1.33
C VAL A 19 2.51 7.48 2.79
N PHE A 20 1.51 8.31 3.08
CA PHE A 20 1.26 8.86 4.41
C PHE A 20 -0.07 8.33 4.96
N VAL A 21 -0.16 8.24 6.29
CA VAL A 21 -1.39 7.92 7.00
C VAL A 21 -1.58 8.89 8.16
N LEU A 22 -2.79 9.43 8.32
CA LEU A 22 -3.17 10.22 9.48
C LEU A 22 -3.57 9.28 10.62
N VAL A 23 -2.96 9.47 11.78
CA VAL A 23 -3.31 8.82 13.03
C VAL A 23 -4.06 9.83 13.88
N GLU A 24 -5.36 9.61 14.06
CA GLU A 24 -6.26 10.52 14.79
C GLU A 24 -6.17 10.35 16.32
N GLN A 25 -5.24 9.52 16.82
CA GLN A 25 -4.96 9.40 18.25
C GLN A 25 -4.13 10.59 18.72
N TYR A 26 -4.57 11.22 19.81
CA TYR A 26 -3.90 12.39 20.40
C TYR A 26 -2.80 11.91 21.34
N LEU A 27 -1.56 11.96 20.87
CA LEU A 27 -0.39 11.41 21.56
C LEU A 27 0.71 12.48 21.70
N SER A 28 1.55 12.35 22.71
CA SER A 28 2.81 13.12 22.77
C SER A 28 3.70 12.75 21.59
N TRP A 29 4.69 13.58 21.27
CA TRP A 29 5.55 13.31 20.10
C TRP A 29 6.25 11.95 20.21
N ASP A 30 6.77 11.61 21.39
CA ASP A 30 7.46 10.34 21.64
C ASP A 30 6.50 9.13 21.56
N GLU A 31 5.26 9.27 22.06
CA GLU A 31 4.22 8.25 21.94
C GLU A 31 3.76 8.09 20.49
N ALA A 32 3.60 9.19 19.75
CA ALA A 32 3.24 9.19 18.33
C ALA A 32 4.32 8.51 17.49
N GLN A 33 5.60 8.79 17.75
CA GLN A 33 6.72 8.11 17.09
C GLN A 33 6.69 6.61 17.36
N SER A 34 6.53 6.22 18.62
CA SER A 34 6.47 4.81 19.02
C SER A 34 5.31 4.11 18.33
N HIS A 35 4.13 4.74 18.33
CA HIS A 35 2.96 4.25 17.62
C HIS A 35 3.20 4.09 16.12
N CYS A 36 3.83 5.07 15.47
CA CYS A 36 4.17 4.97 14.05
C CYS A 36 5.13 3.80 13.77
N ARG A 37 6.13 3.55 14.62
CA ARG A 37 7.08 2.45 14.44
C ARG A 37 6.51 1.07 14.75
N GLU A 38 5.49 1.01 15.61
CA GLU A 38 4.79 -0.22 15.95
C GLU A 38 3.79 -0.65 14.86
N ASN A 39 3.15 0.30 14.18
CA ASN A 39 2.03 0.03 13.27
C ASN A 39 2.34 0.37 11.80
N TYR A 40 3.34 1.21 11.56
CA TYR A 40 3.73 1.75 10.26
C TYR A 40 5.27 1.85 10.17
N VAL A 41 5.83 2.81 9.42
CA VAL A 41 7.29 2.95 9.27
C VAL A 41 7.88 3.85 10.37
N ASP A 42 7.55 5.14 10.37
CA ASP A 42 7.96 6.15 11.37
C ASP A 42 7.04 7.39 11.22
N LEU A 43 7.20 8.40 12.07
CA LEU A 43 6.63 9.73 11.81
C LEU A 43 7.12 10.27 10.47
N ALA A 44 6.25 11.01 9.78
CA ALA A 44 6.53 11.52 8.45
C ALA A 44 7.68 12.52 8.45
N SER A 45 8.68 12.27 7.59
CA SER A 45 9.57 13.30 7.09
C SER A 45 8.92 14.05 5.93
N VAL A 46 9.28 15.32 5.74
CA VAL A 46 8.75 16.14 4.64
C VAL A 46 9.90 16.63 3.78
N ARG A 47 10.03 16.03 2.59
CA ARG A 47 11.21 16.19 1.72
C ARG A 47 11.01 17.23 0.62
N ASN A 48 9.77 17.65 0.38
CA ASN A 48 9.43 18.64 -0.63
C ASN A 48 8.03 19.22 -0.41
N SER A 49 7.68 20.25 -1.17
CA SER A 49 6.39 20.93 -1.08
C SER A 49 5.19 20.06 -1.46
N ALA A 50 5.37 19.08 -2.35
CA ALA A 50 4.29 18.18 -2.75
C ALA A 50 3.91 17.22 -1.62
N GLU A 51 4.89 16.68 -0.90
CA GLU A 51 4.66 15.91 0.32
C GLU A 51 3.97 16.76 1.39
N ASN A 52 4.44 17.98 1.62
CA ASN A 52 3.81 18.89 2.58
C ASN A 52 2.33 19.14 2.26
N GLN A 53 1.99 19.33 0.99
CA GLN A 53 0.61 19.51 0.54
C GLN A 53 -0.23 18.24 0.73
N ARG A 54 0.33 17.05 0.51
CA ARG A 54 -0.36 15.78 0.77
C ARG A 54 -0.69 15.63 2.25
N ILE A 55 0.28 15.90 3.14
CA ILE A 55 0.09 15.86 4.58
C ILE A 55 -0.96 16.90 5.02
N ASN A 56 -0.92 18.12 4.46
CA ASN A 56 -1.94 19.14 4.71
C ASN A 56 -3.35 18.68 4.34
N THR A 57 -3.48 18.08 3.16
CA THR A 57 -4.75 17.56 2.68
C THR A 57 -5.26 16.43 3.59
N LEU A 58 -4.37 15.53 4.01
CA LEU A 58 -4.70 14.43 4.92
C LEU A 58 -5.15 14.91 6.29
N ALA A 59 -4.47 15.91 6.86
CA ALA A 59 -4.77 16.48 8.17
C ALA A 59 -6.05 17.35 8.18
N ALA A 60 -6.61 17.66 7.01
CA ALA A 60 -7.80 18.48 6.83
C ALA A 60 -7.77 19.81 7.61
N GLY A 61 -6.58 20.43 7.71
CA GLY A 61 -6.39 21.69 8.43
C GLY A 61 -6.08 21.56 9.93
N SER A 62 -6.10 20.36 10.51
CA SER A 62 -5.78 20.11 11.92
C SER A 62 -4.27 20.17 12.17
N GLU A 63 -3.81 20.62 13.33
CA GLU A 63 -2.39 20.54 13.71
C GLU A 63 -1.97 19.10 14.01
N VAL A 64 -0.87 18.62 13.42
CA VAL A 64 -0.39 17.23 13.61
C VAL A 64 1.11 17.16 13.82
N TRP A 65 1.56 16.11 14.50
CA TRP A 65 2.97 15.77 14.62
C TRP A 65 3.56 15.28 13.30
N ILE A 66 4.79 15.76 13.03
CA ILE A 66 5.70 15.27 11.99
C ILE A 66 7.02 14.84 12.66
N GLY A 67 7.87 14.12 11.94
CA GLY A 67 9.04 13.44 12.51
C GLY A 67 10.24 14.34 12.85
N LEU A 68 10.14 15.66 12.68
CA LEU A 68 11.27 16.56 12.93
C LEU A 68 11.42 16.83 14.43
N ARG A 69 12.66 16.86 14.92
CA ARG A 69 12.99 17.12 16.34
C ARG A 69 14.31 17.86 16.53
N LYS A 70 14.35 18.73 17.54
CA LYS A 70 15.55 19.39 18.11
C LYS A 70 16.25 18.51 19.17
N PRO A 71 17.50 18.79 19.57
CA PRO A 71 18.36 19.92 19.18
C PRO A 71 19.17 19.73 17.89
N ASP A 72 19.15 18.53 17.31
CA ASP A 72 20.00 18.22 16.16
C ASP A 72 19.36 18.54 14.81
N ASP A 73 18.15 19.11 14.81
CA ASP A 73 17.29 19.26 13.63
C ASP A 73 17.38 18.02 12.74
N ARG A 74 16.82 16.91 13.23
CA ARG A 74 16.85 15.62 12.55
C ARG A 74 15.44 15.05 12.39
N TRP A 75 15.19 14.44 11.25
CA TRP A 75 14.02 13.59 11.08
C TRP A 75 14.20 12.30 11.90
N SER A 76 13.11 11.83 12.50
CA SER A 76 13.09 10.63 13.34
C SER A 76 13.51 9.36 12.62
N ASP A 77 13.23 9.29 11.32
CA ASP A 77 13.58 8.20 10.42
C ASP A 77 15.03 8.28 9.89
N GLY A 78 15.77 9.34 10.24
CA GLY A 78 17.14 9.59 9.79
C GLY A 78 17.25 10.23 8.41
N THR A 79 16.14 10.63 7.79
CA THR A 79 16.12 11.36 6.52
C THR A 79 16.94 12.65 6.64
N PRO A 80 17.79 13.01 5.65
CA PRO A 80 18.44 14.31 5.62
C PRO A 80 17.45 15.47 5.48
N ILE A 81 17.77 16.62 6.06
CA ILE A 81 16.94 17.82 5.90
C ILE A 81 17.33 18.56 4.62
N ASP A 82 16.53 18.36 3.58
CA ASP A 82 16.68 19.07 2.30
C ASP A 82 15.55 20.09 2.04
N PHE A 83 14.50 20.08 2.87
CA PHE A 83 13.33 20.93 2.74
C PHE A 83 12.85 21.40 4.11
N LEU A 84 12.51 22.68 4.19
CA LEU A 84 11.97 23.34 5.38
C LEU A 84 10.77 24.19 4.98
N PHE A 85 9.71 24.16 5.78
CA PHE A 85 8.48 24.89 5.50
C PHE A 85 7.93 25.60 6.74
N TRP A 86 8.81 26.38 7.38
CA TRP A 86 8.52 27.12 8.61
C TRP A 86 7.39 28.14 8.46
N ASP A 87 6.64 28.36 9.53
CA ASP A 87 5.77 29.53 9.64
C ASP A 87 6.58 30.81 9.86
N GLU A 88 5.92 31.95 9.72
CA GLU A 88 6.55 33.24 9.92
C GLU A 88 7.11 33.37 11.35
N ASN A 89 8.42 33.62 11.44
CA ASN A 89 9.20 33.68 12.69
C ASN A 89 9.45 32.34 13.39
N GLU A 90 9.21 31.21 12.73
CA GLU A 90 9.51 29.89 13.25
C GLU A 90 10.85 29.33 12.71
N PRO A 91 11.53 28.45 13.46
CA PRO A 91 11.18 28.05 14.82
C PRO A 91 11.66 29.05 15.88
N ASP A 92 10.75 29.48 16.75
CA ASP A 92 11.03 30.50 17.77
C ASP A 92 11.84 29.96 18.96
N SER A 93 11.90 28.63 19.11
CA SER A 93 12.69 27.92 20.14
C SER A 93 12.39 28.38 21.56
N ILE A 94 11.18 28.85 21.84
CA ILE A 94 10.84 29.37 23.15
C ILE A 94 10.67 28.21 24.16
N GLY A 95 11.41 28.25 25.26
CA GLY A 95 11.26 27.29 26.37
C GLY A 95 11.67 25.84 26.02
N ASP A 96 10.73 24.90 26.14
CA ASP A 96 10.89 23.46 25.90
C ASP A 96 10.35 22.98 24.54
N GLN A 97 10.13 23.90 23.60
CA GLN A 97 9.65 23.62 22.25
C GLN A 97 10.74 22.92 21.41
N GLN A 98 10.76 21.58 21.48
CA GLN A 98 11.75 20.75 20.79
C GLN A 98 11.17 19.81 19.73
N CYS A 99 9.84 19.77 19.61
CA CYS A 99 9.14 18.88 18.68
C CYS A 99 8.32 19.69 17.69
N PHE A 100 8.37 19.33 16.41
CA PHE A 100 7.73 20.12 15.38
C PHE A 100 6.37 19.54 15.00
N ALA A 101 5.39 20.42 14.95
CA ALA A 101 4.08 20.14 14.41
C ALA A 101 3.89 20.96 13.14
N SER A 102 3.20 20.38 12.17
CA SER A 102 2.69 21.19 11.07
C SER A 102 1.33 21.77 11.46
N ASN A 103 1.21 23.10 11.36
CA ASN A 103 -0.02 23.84 11.62
C ASN A 103 -0.71 24.14 10.28
N PHE A 104 -1.78 23.36 10.02
CA PHE A 104 -2.40 23.30 8.71
C PHE A 104 -3.50 24.37 8.47
N GLY A 105 -3.90 25.12 9.50
CA GLY A 105 -4.71 26.34 9.34
C GLY A 105 -3.98 27.48 8.62
N ASN A 106 -2.64 27.47 8.61
CA ASN A 106 -1.77 28.44 7.93
C ASN A 106 -1.19 27.91 6.60
N GLY A 107 -1.86 26.95 5.95
CA GLY A 107 -1.39 26.36 4.69
C GLY A 107 -0.33 25.27 4.86
N GLY A 108 -0.20 24.72 6.08
CA GLY A 108 0.68 23.60 6.40
C GLY A 108 2.12 23.96 6.70
N LYS A 109 2.32 25.14 7.26
CA LYS A 109 3.63 25.57 7.74
C LYS A 109 3.93 25.00 9.12
N TRP A 110 5.20 24.83 9.42
CA TRP A 110 5.65 24.13 10.61
C TRP A 110 5.99 25.11 11.74
N SER A 111 5.71 24.68 12.96
CA SER A 111 6.07 25.40 14.19
C SER A 111 6.57 24.40 15.22
N ASP A 112 7.52 24.80 16.06
CA ASP A 112 7.90 23.99 17.21
C ASP A 112 6.89 24.11 18.35
N LYS A 113 6.71 23.02 19.08
CA LYS A 113 5.75 22.83 20.14
C LYS A 113 6.40 22.06 21.28
N PRO A 114 5.90 22.22 22.52
CA PRO A 114 6.35 21.38 23.62
C PRO A 114 6.03 19.92 23.31
N CYS A 115 7.03 19.03 23.39
CA CYS A 115 6.91 17.62 22.99
C CYS A 115 5.83 16.83 23.76
N HIS A 116 5.48 17.31 24.95
CA HIS A 116 4.47 16.72 25.83
C HIS A 116 3.02 17.09 25.43
N ARG A 117 2.81 17.98 24.46
CA ARG A 117 1.47 18.23 23.91
C ARG A 117 0.95 16.97 23.23
N VAL A 118 -0.36 16.76 23.30
CA VAL A 118 -1.02 15.65 22.62
C VAL A 118 -1.68 16.13 21.34
N LEU A 119 -1.26 15.59 20.20
CA LEU A 119 -1.79 15.91 18.87
C LEU A 119 -2.00 14.63 18.08
N ALA A 120 -2.84 14.69 17.05
CA ALA A 120 -2.82 13.69 15.98
C ALA A 120 -1.44 13.68 15.30
N SER A 121 -1.10 12.62 14.59
CA SER A 121 0.21 12.49 13.94
C SER A 121 0.10 11.96 12.52
N VAL A 122 1.10 12.24 11.70
CA VAL A 122 1.19 11.64 10.36
C VAL A 122 2.40 10.71 10.32
N CYS A 123 2.15 9.45 9.98
CA CYS A 123 3.18 8.44 9.81
C CYS A 123 3.44 8.19 8.31
N TYR A 124 4.65 7.72 7.98
CA TYR A 124 4.88 6.98 6.75
C TYR A 124 4.22 5.61 6.83
N SER A 125 3.42 5.25 5.83
CA SER A 125 2.82 3.92 5.69
C SER A 125 3.62 3.05 4.75
N VAL A 126 3.50 1.73 4.91
CA VAL A 126 4.09 0.78 3.96
C VAL A 126 3.31 0.85 2.66
N PRO A 127 3.96 1.10 1.51
CA PRO A 127 3.30 1.20 0.22
C PRO A 127 2.71 -0.14 -0.22
N ASN A 128 1.53 -0.09 -0.85
CA ASN A 128 0.92 -1.27 -1.44
C ASN A 128 1.67 -1.77 -2.68
N PRO A 129 1.62 -3.08 -2.98
CA PRO A 129 2.18 -3.62 -4.21
C PRO A 129 1.46 -3.02 -5.43
N GLY A 130 2.21 -2.77 -6.51
CA GLY A 130 1.66 -2.18 -7.72
C GLY A 130 0.97 -3.23 -8.61
N ASN A 131 -0.05 -2.83 -9.36
CA ASN A 131 -0.63 -3.60 -10.48
C ASN A 131 -0.90 -5.10 -10.18
N LEU A 132 -1.63 -5.39 -9.10
CA LEU A 132 -2.03 -6.77 -8.77
C LEU A 132 -3.02 -7.30 -9.83
N THR A 133 -2.67 -8.41 -10.48
CA THR A 133 -3.42 -9.01 -11.58
C THR A 133 -3.42 -10.54 -11.51
N ALA A 134 -4.38 -11.18 -12.19
CA ALA A 134 -4.39 -12.61 -12.42
C ALA A 134 -3.65 -12.87 -13.73
N ALA A 135 -2.42 -13.40 -13.64
CA ALA A 135 -1.57 -13.65 -14.79
C ALA A 135 -1.98 -14.91 -15.55
N GLU A 136 -2.35 -15.96 -14.82
CA GLU A 136 -2.80 -17.24 -15.39
C GLU A 136 -3.93 -17.83 -14.56
N GLN A 137 -4.87 -18.49 -15.24
CA GLN A 137 -6.01 -19.15 -14.63
C GLN A 137 -6.19 -20.52 -15.27
N THR A 138 -6.38 -21.55 -14.45
CA THR A 138 -6.74 -22.90 -14.88
C THR A 138 -8.05 -23.31 -14.20
N GLU A 139 -8.51 -24.53 -14.47
CA GLU A 139 -9.67 -25.10 -13.78
C GLU A 139 -9.45 -25.30 -12.28
N SER A 140 -8.19 -25.34 -11.80
CA SER A 140 -7.86 -25.63 -10.39
C SER A 140 -6.78 -24.74 -9.77
N SER A 141 -6.32 -23.73 -10.49
CA SER A 141 -5.29 -22.82 -10.01
C SER A 141 -5.44 -21.40 -10.55
N ILE A 142 -4.94 -20.43 -9.79
CA ILE A 142 -4.81 -19.03 -10.20
C ILE A 142 -3.40 -18.57 -9.86
N THR A 143 -2.70 -18.00 -10.82
CA THR A 143 -1.43 -17.30 -10.63
C THR A 143 -1.70 -15.81 -10.52
N VAL A 144 -1.38 -15.24 -9.36
CA VAL A 144 -1.42 -13.79 -9.14
C VAL A 144 -0.04 -13.19 -9.37
N GLN A 145 0.01 -11.97 -9.90
CA GLN A 145 1.25 -11.24 -10.15
C GLN A 145 1.07 -9.76 -9.78
N TRP A 146 2.13 -9.15 -9.27
CA TRP A 146 2.19 -7.72 -8.95
C TRP A 146 3.53 -7.11 -9.40
N THR A 147 3.67 -5.81 -9.21
CA THR A 147 4.90 -5.06 -9.43
C THR A 147 5.60 -4.87 -8.10
N GLU A 148 6.91 -5.13 -8.10
CA GLU A 148 7.79 -4.90 -6.96
C GLU A 148 7.74 -3.43 -6.53
N VAL A 149 7.71 -3.18 -5.21
CA VAL A 149 7.77 -1.82 -4.68
C VAL A 149 9.21 -1.41 -4.40
N HIS A 150 9.90 -2.22 -3.60
CA HIS A 150 11.31 -2.03 -3.26
C HIS A 150 11.95 -3.36 -2.90
N SER A 151 13.23 -3.53 -3.23
CA SER A 151 13.97 -4.78 -3.05
C SER A 151 14.19 -5.22 -1.61
N SER A 152 13.96 -4.31 -0.66
CA SER A 152 14.02 -4.60 0.79
C SER A 152 12.67 -4.98 1.40
N MET A 153 11.59 -5.03 0.61
CA MET A 153 10.23 -5.31 1.09
C MET A 153 9.81 -6.72 0.71
N THR A 154 9.15 -7.41 1.63
CA THR A 154 8.58 -8.76 1.40
C THR A 154 7.07 -8.66 1.21
N TYR A 155 6.42 -9.76 0.86
CA TYR A 155 4.98 -9.77 0.61
C TYR A 155 4.26 -10.85 1.43
N ILE A 156 3.01 -10.57 1.78
CA ILE A 156 2.08 -11.58 2.31
C ILE A 156 0.93 -11.70 1.32
N LEU A 157 0.68 -12.92 0.85
CA LEU A 157 -0.51 -13.25 0.08
C LEU A 157 -1.54 -13.90 1.00
N ARG A 158 -2.76 -13.36 1.02
CA ARG A 158 -3.89 -13.89 1.78
C ARG A 158 -5.01 -14.37 0.85
N LEU A 159 -5.46 -15.61 1.07
CA LEU A 159 -6.67 -16.19 0.48
C LEU A 159 -7.51 -16.83 1.59
N ASP A 160 -8.77 -16.42 1.73
CA ASP A 160 -9.74 -16.99 2.68
C ASP A 160 -9.20 -17.13 4.14
N GLY A 161 -8.38 -16.17 4.57
CA GLY A 161 -7.75 -16.14 5.90
C GLY A 161 -6.47 -16.96 6.04
N THR A 162 -6.06 -17.71 5.01
CA THR A 162 -4.75 -18.37 4.95
C THR A 162 -3.72 -17.42 4.38
N GLU A 163 -2.56 -17.32 5.03
CA GLU A 163 -1.47 -16.42 4.62
C GLU A 163 -0.24 -17.20 4.15
N VAL A 164 0.41 -16.66 3.12
CA VAL A 164 1.67 -17.16 2.57
C VAL A 164 2.66 -16.01 2.55
N ASN A 165 3.81 -16.21 3.20
CA ASN A 165 4.93 -15.27 3.17
C ASN A 165 5.71 -15.47 1.87
N ILE A 166 5.99 -14.38 1.17
CA ILE A 166 6.64 -14.36 -0.14
C ILE A 166 7.86 -13.44 -0.08
N ASN A 167 8.98 -13.92 -0.61
CA ASN A 167 10.24 -13.20 -0.57
C ASN A 167 10.21 -11.95 -1.47
N ALA A 168 11.10 -10.98 -1.20
CA ALA A 168 11.17 -9.71 -1.91
C ALA A 168 11.36 -9.85 -3.43
N SER A 169 12.08 -10.89 -3.87
CA SER A 169 12.38 -11.16 -5.28
C SER A 169 11.26 -11.89 -6.03
N GLU A 170 10.21 -12.32 -5.34
CA GLU A 170 9.09 -13.06 -5.91
C GLU A 170 7.89 -12.14 -6.07
N VAL A 171 7.53 -11.83 -7.32
CA VAL A 171 6.41 -10.93 -7.67
C VAL A 171 5.21 -11.69 -8.25
N SER A 172 5.20 -13.01 -8.13
CA SER A 172 4.09 -13.86 -8.53
C SER A 172 3.97 -15.08 -7.62
N HIS A 173 2.76 -15.61 -7.54
CA HIS A 173 2.49 -16.84 -6.78
C HIS A 173 1.30 -17.60 -7.37
N THR A 174 1.41 -18.92 -7.42
CA THR A 174 0.35 -19.80 -7.93
C THR A 174 -0.34 -20.51 -6.78
N ILE A 175 -1.65 -20.26 -6.64
CA ILE A 175 -2.52 -20.98 -5.71
C ILE A 175 -3.16 -22.13 -6.46
N SER A 176 -3.05 -23.34 -5.92
CA SER A 176 -3.60 -24.58 -6.51
C SER A 176 -4.73 -25.16 -5.66
N ASN A 177 -5.34 -26.26 -6.13
CA ASN A 177 -6.44 -26.97 -5.46
C ASN A 177 -7.72 -26.11 -5.28
N LEU A 178 -7.96 -25.22 -6.25
CA LEU A 178 -9.17 -24.41 -6.33
C LEU A 178 -10.30 -25.14 -7.07
N THR A 179 -11.53 -24.67 -6.89
CA THR A 179 -12.72 -25.24 -7.51
C THR A 179 -13.02 -24.51 -8.82
N ALA A 180 -13.16 -25.25 -9.92
CA ALA A 180 -13.45 -24.70 -11.26
C ALA A 180 -14.66 -23.75 -11.28
N GLY A 181 -14.61 -22.74 -12.14
CA GLY A 181 -15.65 -21.71 -12.27
C GLY A 181 -15.93 -20.87 -11.01
N THR A 182 -15.11 -20.97 -9.96
CA THR A 182 -15.38 -20.29 -8.68
C THR A 182 -14.55 -19.01 -8.56
N PRO A 183 -15.15 -17.86 -8.19
CA PRO A 183 -14.41 -16.63 -7.90
C PRO A 183 -13.74 -16.69 -6.52
N TYR A 184 -12.49 -16.25 -6.46
CA TYR A 184 -11.67 -16.16 -5.26
C TYR A 184 -11.17 -14.73 -5.07
N THR A 185 -11.07 -14.27 -3.81
CA THR A 185 -10.55 -12.95 -3.47
C THR A 185 -9.19 -13.06 -2.79
N PHE A 186 -8.17 -12.60 -3.49
CA PHE A 186 -6.78 -12.53 -3.03
C PHE A 186 -6.51 -11.15 -2.45
N THR A 187 -5.74 -11.08 -1.37
CA THR A 187 -5.17 -9.83 -0.87
C THR A 187 -3.66 -9.94 -0.79
N VAL A 188 -2.93 -9.03 -1.43
CA VAL A 188 -1.45 -8.96 -1.32
C VAL A 188 -1.07 -7.75 -0.49
N PHE A 189 -0.26 -7.98 0.53
CA PHE A 189 0.29 -6.96 1.41
C PHE A 189 1.79 -6.83 1.16
N THR A 190 2.31 -5.62 1.24
CA THR A 190 3.74 -5.36 1.35
C THR A 190 4.12 -5.33 2.84
N VAL A 191 5.27 -5.91 3.18
CA VAL A 191 5.80 -5.95 4.54
C VAL A 191 7.19 -5.34 4.57
N TYR A 192 7.39 -4.40 5.49
CA TYR A 192 8.67 -3.79 5.76
C TYR A 192 8.90 -3.73 7.27
N LEU A 193 10.00 -4.33 7.73
CA LEU A 193 10.28 -4.53 9.16
C LEU A 193 9.08 -5.21 9.86
N ASN A 194 8.45 -4.53 10.81
CA ASN A 194 7.31 -5.03 11.58
C ASN A 194 5.96 -4.48 11.08
N ALA A 195 5.96 -3.68 10.01
CA ALA A 195 4.78 -3.02 9.49
C ALA A 195 4.30 -3.65 8.19
N THR A 196 2.98 -3.59 8.01
CA THR A 196 2.28 -4.17 6.86
C THR A 196 1.44 -3.09 6.18
N SER A 197 1.40 -3.12 4.85
CA SER A 197 0.55 -2.20 4.07
C SER A 197 -0.94 -2.50 4.30
N SER A 198 -1.83 -1.64 3.78
CA SER A 198 -3.28 -1.88 3.86
C SER A 198 -3.77 -3.07 3.01
N GLY A 199 -2.96 -3.49 2.03
CA GLY A 199 -3.21 -4.59 1.13
C GLY A 199 -4.00 -4.18 -0.11
N VAL A 200 -3.72 -4.85 -1.23
CA VAL A 200 -4.46 -4.71 -2.49
C VAL A 200 -5.27 -5.97 -2.72
N LYS A 201 -6.55 -5.81 -3.04
CA LYS A 201 -7.48 -6.91 -3.28
C LYS A 201 -7.67 -7.15 -4.77
N LEU A 202 -7.72 -8.42 -5.16
CA LEU A 202 -8.05 -8.86 -6.51
C LEU A 202 -9.05 -10.01 -6.41
N THR A 203 -10.15 -9.93 -7.16
CA THR A 203 -11.07 -11.04 -7.33
C THR A 203 -10.88 -11.64 -8.72
N ALA A 204 -10.59 -12.94 -8.78
CA ALA A 204 -10.39 -13.68 -10.02
C ALA A 204 -11.03 -15.06 -9.90
N ALA A 205 -11.60 -15.57 -11.00
CA ALA A 205 -12.21 -16.90 -11.04
C ALA A 205 -11.31 -17.93 -11.71
N THR A 206 -11.37 -19.18 -11.27
CA THR A 206 -10.79 -20.29 -12.05
C THR A 206 -11.57 -20.49 -13.34
N VAL A 207 -10.93 -21.07 -14.35
CA VAL A 207 -11.59 -21.43 -15.61
C VAL A 207 -12.72 -22.44 -15.32
N PRO A 208 -13.93 -22.27 -15.90
CA PRO A 208 -14.99 -23.28 -15.82
C PRO A 208 -14.57 -24.60 -16.48
N LEU A 209 -15.14 -25.73 -16.05
CA LEU A 209 -14.88 -27.00 -16.71
C LEU A 209 -15.36 -26.96 -18.18
N ASN A 210 -14.62 -27.62 -19.05
CA ASN A 210 -15.02 -27.77 -20.44
C ASN A 210 -16.32 -28.61 -20.56
N PRO A 211 -17.27 -28.23 -21.43
CA PRO A 211 -18.48 -29.01 -21.66
C PRO A 211 -18.16 -30.36 -22.34
N GLU A 212 -18.63 -31.44 -21.74
CA GLU A 212 -18.50 -32.78 -22.31
C GLU A 212 -19.64 -33.13 -23.27
N GLY A 213 -19.46 -34.18 -24.09
CA GLY A 213 -20.54 -34.74 -24.90
C GLY A 213 -20.94 -33.90 -26.11
N LEU A 214 -20.04 -33.04 -26.62
CA LEU A 214 -20.24 -32.28 -27.85
C LEU A 214 -20.55 -33.22 -29.02
N ARG A 215 -21.75 -33.09 -29.58
CA ARG A 215 -22.26 -33.92 -30.67
C ARG A 215 -23.20 -33.13 -31.59
N PRO A 216 -23.33 -33.52 -32.86
CA PRO A 216 -24.37 -32.97 -33.72
C PRO A 216 -25.76 -33.42 -33.26
N ALA A 217 -26.67 -32.48 -33.09
CA ALA A 217 -28.08 -32.73 -32.81
C ALA A 217 -28.95 -32.68 -34.07
N GLY A 218 -28.50 -31.97 -35.10
CA GLY A 218 -29.18 -31.86 -36.40
C GLY A 218 -28.23 -31.35 -37.48
N GLN A 219 -28.42 -31.81 -38.71
CA GLN A 219 -27.62 -31.39 -39.86
C GLN A 219 -28.52 -31.28 -41.09
N ASP A 220 -28.33 -30.23 -41.87
CA ASP A 220 -28.90 -30.06 -43.20
C ASP A 220 -27.86 -29.52 -44.18
N GLU A 221 -28.27 -29.17 -45.39
CA GLU A 221 -27.37 -28.73 -46.46
C GLU A 221 -26.62 -27.42 -46.15
N THR A 222 -27.10 -26.61 -45.19
CA THR A 222 -26.55 -25.29 -44.89
C THR A 222 -26.21 -25.05 -43.42
N SER A 223 -26.55 -25.98 -42.53
CA SER A 223 -26.37 -25.81 -41.10
C SER A 223 -26.06 -27.10 -40.35
N ILE A 224 -25.35 -26.95 -39.23
CA ILE A 224 -25.11 -27.99 -38.23
C ILE A 224 -25.54 -27.43 -36.87
N THR A 225 -26.43 -28.14 -36.18
CA THR A 225 -26.80 -27.85 -34.80
C THR A 225 -25.95 -28.71 -33.88
N LEU A 226 -25.25 -28.08 -32.94
CA LEU A 226 -24.43 -28.75 -31.93
C LEU A 226 -25.14 -28.80 -30.58
N GLN A 227 -24.90 -29.87 -29.84
CA GLN A 227 -25.41 -30.15 -28.50
C GLN A 227 -24.25 -30.62 -27.61
N TRP A 228 -24.25 -30.22 -26.35
CA TRP A 228 -23.31 -30.70 -25.32
C TRP A 228 -24.00 -30.82 -23.96
N ASN A 229 -23.32 -31.43 -23.00
CA ASN A 229 -23.77 -31.50 -21.61
C ASN A 229 -23.56 -30.14 -20.94
N GLN A 230 -24.59 -29.63 -20.27
CA GLN A 230 -24.51 -28.38 -19.52
C GLN A 230 -23.58 -28.55 -18.30
N VAL A 231 -22.60 -27.66 -18.16
CA VAL A 231 -21.62 -27.66 -17.05
C VAL A 231 -22.23 -27.01 -15.81
N ASN A 232 -22.57 -25.72 -15.89
CA ASN A 232 -23.34 -25.00 -14.87
C ASN A 232 -24.47 -24.18 -15.50
N ILE A 233 -25.49 -23.84 -14.70
CA ILE A 233 -26.68 -23.15 -15.18
C ILE A 233 -26.43 -21.68 -15.56
N SER A 234 -25.39 -21.07 -14.98
CA SER A 234 -24.99 -19.69 -15.21
C SER A 234 -23.90 -19.51 -16.27
N ASP A 235 -23.37 -20.60 -16.84
CA ASP A 235 -22.23 -20.53 -17.74
C ASP A 235 -22.65 -20.14 -19.16
N SER A 236 -21.90 -19.21 -19.76
CA SER A 236 -21.98 -18.92 -21.20
C SER A 236 -20.94 -19.73 -21.95
N TYR A 237 -21.32 -20.31 -23.09
CA TYR A 237 -20.44 -21.10 -23.94
C TYR A 237 -20.04 -20.28 -25.17
N VAL A 238 -18.76 -20.36 -25.56
CA VAL A 238 -18.25 -19.78 -26.81
C VAL A 238 -17.91 -20.95 -27.74
N LEU A 239 -18.36 -20.86 -28.98
CA LEU A 239 -18.15 -21.87 -30.03
C LEU A 239 -17.14 -21.38 -31.06
#